data_AF-A0AAU3RUV6-F1
#
_entry.id   AF-A0AAU3RUV6-F1
#
_cell.length_a   1.000
_cell.length_b   1.000
_cell.length_c   1.000
_cell.angle_alpha   90.00
_cell.angle_beta   90.00
_cell.angle_gamma   90.00
#
_symmetry.space_group_name_H-M   'P 1'
#
loop_
_entity.id
_entity.type
_entity.pdbx_description
1 polymer ?
#
loop_
_entity_poly.entity_id
_entity_poly.type
_entity_poly.pdbx_seq_one_letter_code
_entity_poly.pdbx_strand_id
1 'polypeptide(L)' 'MEIAADQVRGVTAVAAGQTHSLALITSGKVFACGDNANGQLDVPAEATSNIVAIA' A
#
# COMPACT_ATOMS: atom_id res chain seq x y z
N MET A 1 7.75 21.36 -18.46
CA MET A 1 7.99 19.95 -18.11
C MET A 1 7.73 19.84 -16.62
N GLU A 2 6.52 19.44 -16.23
CA GLU A 2 6.26 19.21 -14.82
C GLU A 2 6.91 17.88 -14.44
N ILE A 3 7.89 17.97 -13.54
CA ILE A 3 8.51 16.80 -12.93
C ILE A 3 7.47 16.27 -11.95
N ALA A 4 6.92 15.09 -12.19
CA ALA A 4 5.86 14.48 -11.38
C ALA A 4 6.41 14.09 -9.98
N ALA A 5 6.63 15.07 -9.12
CA ALA A 5 7.11 14.89 -7.74
C ALA A 5 6.01 14.45 -6.77
N ASP A 6 4.97 13.77 -7.26
CA ASP A 6 3.69 13.79 -6.59
C ASP A 6 2.96 12.44 -6.53
N GLN A 7 3.55 11.36 -7.04
CA GLN A 7 2.91 10.03 -6.96
C GLN A 7 2.86 9.43 -5.53
N VAL A 8 3.19 10.23 -4.49
CA VAL A 8 2.97 9.93 -3.07
C VAL A 8 2.15 11.07 -2.43
N ARG A 9 0.94 11.36 -2.92
CA ARG A 9 0.02 12.33 -2.27
C ARG A 9 -0.64 11.76 -1.02
N GLY A 10 0.12 11.29 -0.04
CA GLY A 10 -0.40 10.92 1.27
C GLY A 10 -1.00 9.52 1.39
N VAL A 11 -1.06 9.06 2.64
CA VAL A 11 -1.59 7.76 3.07
C VAL A 11 -3.05 7.95 3.47
N THR A 12 -3.94 7.14 2.92
CA THR A 12 -5.39 7.19 3.21
C THR A 12 -5.81 6.14 4.23
N ALA A 13 -5.08 5.03 4.34
CA ALA A 13 -5.32 3.99 5.34
C ALA A 13 -4.03 3.25 5.70
N VAL A 14 -3.98 2.74 6.92
CA VAL A 14 -2.91 1.88 7.43
C VAL A 14 -3.54 0.67 8.12
N ALA A 15 -3.06 -0.52 7.82
CA ALA A 15 -3.39 -1.74 8.55
C ALA A 15 -2.09 -2.33 9.14
N ALA A 16 -2.13 -2.79 10.38
CA ALA A 16 -0.97 -3.34 11.07
C ALA A 16 -1.30 -4.71 11.67
N GLY A 17 -0.48 -5.69 11.34
CA GLY A 17 -0.45 -7.00 11.99
C GLY A 17 0.58 -7.04 13.11
N GLN A 18 0.83 -8.24 13.67
CA GLN A 18 1.85 -8.42 14.72
C GLN A 18 3.26 -8.06 14.26
N THR A 19 3.61 -8.40 13.02
CA THR A 19 4.98 -8.25 12.46
C THR A 19 4.99 -7.66 11.04
N HIS A 20 3.83 -7.25 10.53
CA HIS A 20 3.68 -6.67 9.19
C HIS A 20 2.79 -5.43 9.20
N SER A 21 2.91 -4.60 8.17
CA SER A 21 2.09 -3.40 7.99
C SER A 21 1.80 -3.15 6.52
N LEU A 22 0.62 -2.59 6.26
CA LEU A 22 0.12 -2.21 4.95
C LEU A 22 -0.25 -0.73 4.96
N ALA A 23 0.05 -0.02 3.88
CA ALA A 23 -0.32 1.38 3.70
C ALA A 23 -0.98 1.57 2.34
N LEU A 24 -2.17 2.16 2.34
CA LEU A 24 -2.86 2.60 1.13
C LEU A 24 -2.55 4.07 0.88
N ILE A 25 -2.07 4.39 -0.31
CA ILE A 25 -1.84 5.78 -0.72
C ILE A 25 -2.97 6.28 -1.61
N THR A 26 -3.12 7.60 -1.73
CA THR A 26 -4.20 8.24 -2.51
C THR A 26 -4.25 7.85 -4.00
N SER A 27 -3.19 7.29 -4.56
CA SER A 27 -3.21 6.73 -5.92
C SER A 27 -3.92 5.36 -6.02
N GLY A 28 -4.37 4.80 -4.90
CA GLY A 28 -4.99 3.47 -4.83
C GLY A 28 -3.97 2.33 -4.86
N LYS A 29 -2.68 2.61 -4.67
CA LYS A 29 -1.60 1.63 -4.52
C LYS A 29 -1.44 1.24 -3.05
N VAL A 30 -1.21 -0.06 -2.82
CA VAL A 30 -0.86 -0.59 -1.49
C VAL A 30 0.64 -0.86 -1.39
N PHE A 31 1.23 -0.45 -0.27
CA PHE A 31 2.59 -0.82 0.13
C PHE A 31 2.52 -1.78 1.31
N ALA A 32 3.38 -2.78 1.31
CA ALA A 32 3.46 -3.79 2.36
C ALA A 32 4.89 -3.86 2.89
N CYS A 33 5.07 -3.90 4.22
CA CYS A 33 6.38 -4.04 4.85
C CYS A 33 6.32 -4.92 6.10
N GLY A 34 7.45 -5.51 6.48
CA GLY A 34 7.60 -6.36 7.65
C GLY A 34 7.86 -7.83 7.29
N ASP A 35 7.43 -8.73 8.16
CA ASP A 35 7.57 -10.17 7.96
C ASP A 35 6.59 -10.69 6.89
N ASN A 36 7.10 -11.52 5.97
CA ASN A 36 6.33 -12.17 4.92
C ASN A 36 6.32 -13.70 5.02
N ALA A 37 6.65 -14.28 6.19
CA ALA A 37 6.77 -15.74 6.34
C ALA A 37 5.49 -16.51 5.95
N ASN A 38 4.32 -15.87 5.97
CA ASN A 38 3.03 -16.47 5.60
C ASN A 38 2.41 -15.87 4.32
N GLY A 39 3.17 -15.08 3.55
CA GLY A 39 2.64 -14.40 2.36
C GLY A 39 1.72 -13.21 2.67
N GLN A 40 1.79 -12.63 3.87
CA GLN A 40 0.93 -11.50 4.27
C GLN A 40 1.19 -10.22 3.47
N LEU A 41 2.39 -10.12 2.88
CA LEU A 41 2.81 -9.01 2.03
C LEU A 41 2.63 -9.29 0.53
N ASP A 42 2.12 -10.47 0.15
CA ASP A 42 1.90 -10.85 -1.23
C ASP A 42 0.64 -10.14 -1.77
N VAL A 43 0.79 -8.85 -2.00
CA VAL A 43 -0.25 -7.98 -2.54
C VAL A 43 -0.49 -8.37 -4.01
N PRO A 44 -1.74 -8.67 -4.41
CA PRO A 44 -2.07 -8.99 -5.80
C PRO A 44 -1.61 -7.90 -6.77
N ALA A 45 -1.14 -8.28 -7.96
CA ALA A 45 -0.68 -7.31 -8.97
C ALA A 45 -1.80 -6.34 -9.42
N GLU A 46 -3.05 -6.75 -9.23
CA GLU A 46 -4.26 -5.98 -9.47
C GLU A 46 -4.46 -4.87 -8.43
N ALA A 47 -3.89 -5.00 -7.22
CA ALA A 47 -3.94 -3.97 -6.16
C ALA A 47 -2.91 -2.85 -6.37
N THR A 48 -2.71 -2.48 -7.63
CA THR A 48 -1.83 -1.38 -8.07
C THR A 48 -2.58 -0.07 -8.27
N SER A 49 -3.92 -0.09 -8.32
CA SER A 49 -4.78 1.10 -8.40
C SER A 49 -6.21 0.79 -7.93
N ASN A 50 -7.02 1.83 -7.67
CA ASN A 50 -8.43 1.73 -7.30
C ASN A 50 -8.75 1.00 -5.98
N ILE A 51 -7.76 0.75 -5.13
CA ILE A 51 -8.01 0.26 -3.77
C ILE A 51 -8.52 1.42 -2.92
N VAL A 52 -9.64 1.19 -2.22
CA VAL A 52 -10.34 2.23 -1.42
C VAL A 52 -10.26 1.98 0.08
N ALA A 53 -9.92 0.76 0.51
CA ALA A 53 -9.77 0.39 1.91
C ALA A 53 -8.83 -0.81 2.05
N ILE A 54 -8.16 -0.89 3.19
CA ILE A 54 -7.36 -2.05 3.66
C ILE A 54 -7.73 -2.33 5.12
N ALA A 55 -7.64 -3.60 5.54
CA ALA A 55 -8.00 -4.07 6.87
C ALA A 55 -6.89 -4.97 7.44
#